data_AF-A0A957QXE8-F1
#
_entry.id   AF-A0A957QXE8-F1
#
_cell.length_a   1.000
_cell.length_b   1.000
_cell.length_c   1.000
_cell.angle_alpha   90.00
_cell.angle_beta   90.00
_cell.angle_gamma   90.00
#
_symmetry.space_group_name_H-M   'P 1'
#
loop_
_entity.id
_entity.type
_entity.pdbx_description
1 polymer ?
#
loop_
_entity_poly.entity_id
_entity_poly.type
_entity_poly.pdbx_seq_one_letter_code
_entity_poly.pdbx_strand_id
1 'polypeptide(L)'
;FSPGIADTVVNQQTGYLVHSGSGLAGALVGLASSAAVRDQMGAAAKTASRHFDIRQTVALTVALYEKLLVQTSERRYRPLANWQESLAEGLRPVTEPFSRFWRDQYLNLIQPPGDARQHKEREQGG
;
A
#
# COMPACT_ATOMS: atom_id res chain seq x y z
N PHE A 1 24.85 1.35 0.71
CA PHE A 1 23.43 1.12 1.02
C PHE A 1 22.64 0.97 -0.26
N SER A 2 21.61 0.10 -0.27
CA SER A 2 20.58 0.19 -1.31
C SER A 2 19.92 1.57 -1.17
N PRO A 3 19.78 2.35 -2.25
CA PRO A 3 19.17 3.70 -2.19
C PRO A 3 17.85 3.68 -1.43
N GLY A 4 16.98 2.72 -1.71
CA GLY A 4 15.66 2.62 -1.08
C GLY A 4 15.64 2.39 0.44
N ILE A 5 16.71 1.86 1.05
CA ILE A 5 16.77 1.74 2.53
C ILE A 5 17.17 3.08 3.16
N ALA A 6 18.12 3.77 2.54
CA ALA A 6 18.54 5.09 3.03
C ALA A 6 17.42 6.14 2.88
N ASP A 7 16.56 5.98 1.87
CA ASP A 7 15.42 6.87 1.61
C ASP A 7 14.25 6.66 2.58
N THR A 8 14.20 5.53 3.30
CA THR A 8 13.04 5.12 4.12
C THR A 8 13.31 5.06 5.62
N VAL A 9 14.59 5.06 6.02
CA VAL A 9 15.00 5.01 7.44
C VAL A 9 15.64 6.33 7.84
N VAL A 10 15.12 6.95 8.91
CA VAL A 10 15.77 8.08 9.56
C VAL A 10 16.66 7.54 10.68
N ASN A 11 17.97 7.68 10.49
CA ASN A 11 18.97 7.11 11.39
C ASN A 11 18.74 7.54 12.85
N GLN A 12 18.80 6.58 13.77
CA GLN A 12 18.56 6.70 15.21
C GLN A 12 17.14 7.12 15.62
N GLN A 13 16.22 7.31 14.66
CA GLN A 13 14.84 7.67 14.93
C GLN A 13 13.87 6.54 14.58
N THR A 14 13.93 6.03 13.34
CA THR A 14 13.09 4.92 12.89
C THR A 14 13.87 3.63 12.68
N GLY A 15 15.21 3.69 12.77
CA GLY A 15 16.11 2.55 12.62
C GLY A 15 17.57 3.01 12.69
N TYR A 16 18.52 2.07 12.54
CA TYR A 16 19.94 2.41 12.42
C TYR A 16 20.44 2.24 10.99
N LEU A 17 21.18 3.22 10.50
CA LEU A 17 21.95 3.16 9.26
C LEU A 17 23.44 3.02 9.61
N VAL A 18 23.97 1.81 9.41
CA VAL A 18 25.36 1.44 9.76
C VAL A 18 26.21 1.12 8.52
N HIS A 19 27.33 1.82 8.36
CA HIS A 19 28.20 1.71 7.17
C HIS A 19 29.28 0.64 7.31
N SER A 20 29.44 0.05 8.49
CA SER A 20 30.47 -0.94 8.82
C SER A 20 29.93 -2.05 9.70
N GLY A 21 30.61 -3.21 9.68
CA GLY A 21 30.25 -4.35 10.55
C GLY A 21 30.36 -4.03 12.04
N SER A 22 31.36 -3.23 12.45
CA SER A 22 31.49 -2.77 13.84
C SER A 22 30.33 -1.84 14.25
N GLY A 23 29.87 -0.99 13.33
CA GLY A 23 28.69 -0.14 13.53
C GLY A 23 27.42 -0.97 13.74
N LEU A 24 27.25 -2.07 12.99
CA LEU A 24 26.11 -2.97 13.15
C LEU A 24 26.10 -3.62 14.54
N ALA A 25 27.24 -4.17 14.99
CA ALA A 25 27.35 -4.76 16.32
C ALA A 25 27.00 -3.75 17.42
N GLY A 26 27.51 -2.53 17.33
CA GLY A 26 27.17 -1.45 18.27
C GLY A 26 25.68 -1.10 18.27
N ALA A 27 25.06 -0.99 17.09
CA ALA A 27 23.63 -0.71 16.98
C ALA A 27 22.76 -1.83 17.57
N LEU A 28 23.13 -3.09 17.34
CA LEU A 28 22.42 -4.24 17.92
C LEU A 28 22.53 -4.27 19.45
N VAL A 29 23.72 -4.00 20.00
CA VAL A 29 23.91 -3.91 21.46
C VAL A 29 23.11 -2.73 22.04
N GLY A 30 23.13 -1.57 21.39
CA GLY A 30 22.33 -0.40 21.81
C GLY A 30 20.83 -0.70 21.85
N LEU A 31 20.31 -1.39 20.83
CA LEU A 31 18.91 -1.83 20.81
C LEU A 31 18.62 -2.88 21.88
N ALA A 32 19.48 -3.87 22.05
CA ALA A 32 19.26 -4.95 23.02
C ALA A 32 19.29 -4.43 24.47
N SER A 33 20.15 -3.46 24.75
CA SER A 33 20.38 -2.93 26.10
C SER A 33 19.32 -1.94 26.59
N SER A 34 18.49 -1.36 25.72
CA SER A 34 17.48 -0.36 26.12
C SER A 34 16.09 -0.65 25.56
N ALA A 35 15.17 -1.06 26.44
CA ALA A 35 13.76 -1.25 26.09
C ALA A 35 13.10 0.06 25.65
N ALA A 36 13.38 1.16 26.34
CA ALA A 36 12.83 2.48 26.01
C ALA A 36 13.22 2.92 24.59
N VAL A 37 14.46 2.69 24.17
CA VAL A 37 14.92 3.00 22.81
C VAL A 37 14.20 2.14 21.78
N ARG A 38 13.99 0.85 22.06
CA ARG A 38 13.23 -0.04 21.15
C ARG A 38 11.78 0.43 20.99
N ASP A 39 11.12 0.79 22.09
CA ASP A 39 9.72 1.20 22.05
C ASP A 39 9.55 2.53 21.31
N GLN A 40 10.42 3.51 21.60
CA GLN A 40 10.42 4.79 20.92
C GLN A 40 10.67 4.64 19.41
N MET A 41 11.71 3.88 19.05
CA MET A 41 12.08 3.66 17.65
C MET A 41 11.02 2.85 16.91
N GLY A 42 10.43 1.84 17.56
CA GLY A 42 9.34 1.04 17.00
C GLY A 42 8.07 1.86 16.75
N ALA A 43 7.70 2.74 17.69
CA ALA A 43 6.57 3.65 17.51
C ALA A 43 6.80 4.66 16.37
N ALA A 44 8.01 5.21 16.27
CA ALA A 44 8.40 6.11 15.19
C ALA A 44 8.38 5.38 13.83
N ALA A 45 8.96 4.19 13.75
CA ALA A 45 8.96 3.37 12.54
C ALA A 45 7.54 3.00 12.09
N LYS A 46 6.66 2.62 13.02
CA LYS A 46 5.25 2.32 12.73
C LYS A 46 4.47 3.54 12.22
N THR A 47 4.83 4.74 12.69
CA THR A 47 4.22 5.97 12.20
C THR A 47 4.73 6.30 10.80
N ALA A 48 6.04 6.24 10.58
CA ALA A 48 6.65 6.48 9.28
C ALA A 48 6.19 5.47 8.21
N SER A 49 5.96 4.21 8.58
CA SER A 49 5.54 3.18 7.64
C SER A 49 4.16 3.43 7.03
N ARG A 50 3.34 4.29 7.64
CA ARG A 50 2.02 4.67 7.10
C ARG A 50 2.12 5.35 5.74
N HIS A 51 3.24 6.01 5.44
CA HIS A 51 3.48 6.58 4.11
C HIS A 51 3.56 5.52 2.99
N PHE A 52 3.83 4.27 3.36
CA PHE A 52 3.85 3.14 2.43
C PHE A 52 2.53 2.37 2.44
N ASP A 53 1.45 2.93 3.00
CA ASP A 53 0.13 2.34 2.90
C ASP A 53 -0.29 2.27 1.42
N ILE A 54 -0.55 1.04 0.97
CA ILE A 54 -0.96 0.76 -0.40
C ILE A 54 -2.26 1.49 -0.76
N ARG A 55 -3.17 1.68 0.19
CA ARG A 55 -4.44 2.38 -0.04
C ARG A 55 -4.18 3.85 -0.39
N GLN A 56 -3.28 4.49 0.35
CA GLN A 56 -2.88 5.87 0.10
C GLN A 56 -2.14 6.00 -1.23
N THR A 57 -1.20 5.09 -1.51
CA THR A 57 -0.43 5.08 -2.75
C THR A 57 -1.31 4.90 -3.98
N VAL A 58 -2.27 3.96 -3.94
CA VAL A 58 -3.22 3.73 -5.04
C VAL A 58 -4.11 4.95 -5.24
N ALA A 59 -4.67 5.52 -4.17
CA ALA A 59 -5.53 6.71 -4.27
C ALA A 59 -4.80 7.90 -4.90
N LEU A 60 -3.55 8.17 -4.48
CA LEU A 60 -2.70 9.21 -5.08
C LEU A 60 -2.42 8.95 -6.56
N THR A 61 -2.14 7.69 -6.91
CA THR A 61 -1.86 7.29 -8.29
C THR A 61 -3.08 7.50 -9.18
N VAL A 62 -4.27 7.08 -8.73
CA VAL A 62 -5.53 7.31 -9.46
C VAL A 62 -5.79 8.81 -9.64
N ALA A 63 -5.65 9.62 -8.58
CA ALA A 63 -5.85 11.06 -8.66
C ALA A 63 -4.87 11.75 -9.65
N LEU A 64 -3.65 11.24 -9.78
CA LEU A 64 -2.70 11.73 -10.78
C LEU A 64 -3.13 11.36 -12.21
N TYR A 65 -3.60 10.12 -12.43
CA TYR A 65 -4.14 9.72 -13.74
C TYR A 65 -5.37 10.54 -14.14
N GLU A 66 -6.29 10.78 -13.20
CA GLU A 66 -7.47 11.62 -13.43
C GLU A 66 -7.07 13.06 -13.82
N LYS A 67 -6.09 13.65 -13.13
CA LYS A 67 -5.56 14.98 -13.48
C LYS A 67 -4.97 15.02 -14.89
N LEU A 68 -4.21 13.99 -15.28
CA LEU A 68 -3.65 13.89 -16.61
C LEU A 68 -4.72 13.77 -17.70
N LEU A 69 -5.79 13.01 -17.45
CA LEU A 69 -6.93 12.90 -18.37
C LEU A 69 -7.64 14.25 -18.59
N VAL A 70 -7.82 15.04 -17.53
CA VAL A 70 -8.42 16.40 -17.66
C VAL A 70 -7.49 17.33 -18.44
N GLN A 71 -6.20 17.38 -18.11
CA GLN A 71 -5.24 18.25 -18.80
C GLN A 71 -5.03 17.88 -20.28
N THR A 72 -5.12 16.59 -20.60
CA THR A 72 -5.07 16.11 -21.99
C THR A 72 -6.33 16.43 -22.77
N SER A 73 -7.49 16.53 -22.12
CA SER A 73 -8.74 16.97 -22.77
C SER A 73 -8.74 18.47 -23.12
N GLU A 74 -7.98 19.29 -22.38
CA GLU A 74 -7.83 20.73 -22.64
C GLU A 74 -6.81 21.06 -23.74
N ARG A 75 -5.78 20.22 -23.92
CA ARG A 75 -4.92 20.29 -25.10
C ARG A 75 -5.68 19.70 -26.27
N ARG A 76 -6.09 20.54 -27.23
CA ARG A 76 -6.74 20.19 -28.50
C ARG A 76 -6.23 18.83 -29.03
N TYR A 77 -6.96 17.79 -28.67
CA TYR A 77 -6.56 16.40 -28.84
C TYR A 77 -6.63 16.11 -30.35
N ARG A 78 -5.50 15.75 -30.97
CA ARG A 78 -5.52 15.13 -32.29
C ARG A 78 -5.84 13.67 -32.02
N PRO A 79 -7.05 13.18 -32.33
CA PRO A 79 -7.41 11.82 -31.97
C PRO A 79 -6.50 10.86 -32.76
N LEU A 80 -5.66 10.12 -32.05
CA LEU A 80 -5.19 8.82 -32.54
C LEU A 80 -6.42 7.92 -32.44
N ALA A 81 -7.09 7.71 -33.58
CA ALA A 81 -8.39 7.07 -33.71
C ALA A 81 -8.35 5.58 -33.33
N ASN A 82 -8.09 5.25 -32.07
CA ASN A 82 -7.88 3.89 -31.52
C ASN A 82 -7.20 3.86 -30.12
N TRP A 83 -6.95 5.01 -29.46
CA TRP A 83 -6.18 5.05 -28.21
C TRP A 83 -6.84 4.31 -27.01
N GLN A 84 -8.17 4.28 -26.93
CA GLN A 84 -8.88 3.52 -25.88
C GLN A 84 -8.69 2.00 -26.02
N GLU A 85 -8.70 1.47 -27.24
CA GLU A 85 -8.42 0.06 -27.51
C GLU A 85 -6.94 -0.27 -27.27
N SER A 86 -6.03 0.62 -27.66
CA SER A 86 -4.60 0.43 -27.46
C SER A 86 -4.18 0.49 -25.98
N LEU A 87 -4.80 1.35 -25.17
CA LEU A 87 -4.58 1.36 -23.73
C LEU A 87 -5.25 0.19 -23.03
N ALA A 88 -6.47 -0.19 -23.42
CA ALA A 88 -7.12 -1.36 -22.86
C ALA A 88 -6.30 -2.62 -23.13
N GLU A 89 -5.78 -2.79 -24.35
CA GLU A 89 -4.97 -3.96 -24.71
C GLU A 89 -3.55 -3.90 -24.12
N GLY A 90 -2.94 -2.71 -24.04
CA GLY A 90 -1.60 -2.53 -23.48
C GLY A 90 -1.54 -2.59 -21.95
N LEU A 91 -2.59 -2.15 -21.25
CA LEU A 91 -2.69 -2.19 -19.79
C LEU A 91 -3.34 -3.46 -19.27
N ARG A 92 -4.06 -4.22 -20.12
CA ARG A 92 -4.66 -5.52 -19.79
C ARG A 92 -3.77 -6.47 -18.96
N PRO A 93 -2.49 -6.73 -19.32
CA PRO A 93 -1.65 -7.62 -18.53
C PRO A 93 -1.36 -7.09 -17.11
N VAL A 94 -1.54 -5.80 -16.84
CA VAL A 94 -1.38 -5.19 -15.51
C VAL A 94 -2.72 -5.04 -14.80
N THR A 95 -3.77 -4.66 -15.52
CA THR A 95 -5.09 -4.40 -14.95
C THR A 95 -5.92 -5.65 -14.73
N GLU A 96 -5.77 -6.72 -15.53
CA GLU A 96 -6.51 -7.98 -15.32
C GLU A 96 -6.10 -8.70 -14.04
N PRO A 97 -4.79 -8.93 -13.76
CA PRO A 97 -4.38 -9.51 -12.47
C PRO A 97 -4.76 -8.63 -11.29
N PHE A 98 -4.58 -7.31 -11.43
CA PHE A 98 -4.94 -6.35 -10.38
C PHE A 98 -6.44 -6.30 -10.10
N SER A 99 -7.28 -6.33 -11.15
CA SER A 99 -8.75 -6.33 -11.04
C SER A 99 -9.29 -7.67 -10.54
N ARG A 100 -8.63 -8.78 -10.86
CA ARG A 100 -8.97 -10.11 -10.34
C ARG A 100 -8.61 -10.22 -8.86
N PHE A 101 -7.40 -9.78 -8.49
CA PHE A 101 -6.97 -9.66 -7.10
C PHE A 101 -7.92 -8.79 -6.26
N TRP A 102 -8.31 -7.62 -6.77
CA TRP A 102 -9.27 -6.73 -6.08
C TRP A 102 -10.68 -7.33 -5.96
N ARG A 103 -11.16 -8.07 -6.97
CA ARG A 103 -12.45 -8.77 -6.89
C ARG A 103 -12.45 -9.90 -5.86
N ASP A 104 -11.42 -10.75 -5.88
CA ASP A 104 -11.39 -11.95 -5.05
C ASP A 104 -11.09 -11.66 -3.57
N GLN A 105 -10.28 -10.63 -3.28
CA GLN A 105 -9.87 -10.29 -1.91
C GLN A 105 -10.70 -9.18 -1.27
N TYR A 106 -11.08 -8.12 -2.01
CA TYR A 106 -11.64 -6.92 -1.40
C TYR A 106 -13.18 -6.84 -1.44
N LEU A 107 -13.85 -7.33 -2.49
CA LEU A 107 -15.32 -7.31 -2.54
C LEU A 107 -15.96 -8.32 -1.56
N ASN A 108 -15.26 -9.40 -1.21
CA ASN A 108 -15.69 -10.33 -0.15
C ASN A 108 -15.57 -9.75 1.27
N LEU A 109 -14.74 -8.71 1.46
CA LEU A 109 -14.57 -8.02 2.76
C LEU A 109 -15.53 -6.84 2.95
N ILE A 110 -16.28 -6.45 1.92
CA ILE A 110 -17.20 -5.29 1.93
C ILE A 110 -18.67 -5.72 1.93
N GLN A 111 -18.98 -7.03 1.97
CA GLN A 111 -20.33 -7.43 2.37
C GLN A 111 -20.52 -7.08 3.86
N PRO A 112 -21.50 -6.26 4.25
CA PRO A 112 -21.92 -6.21 5.64
C PRO A 112 -22.32 -7.64 6.04
N PRO A 113 -22.10 -8.08 7.29
CA PRO A 113 -22.53 -9.40 7.72
C PRO A 113 -24.03 -9.53 7.47
N GLY A 114 -24.38 -10.26 6.41
CA GLY A 114 -25.76 -10.56 6.05
C GLY A 114 -26.38 -11.35 7.19
N ASP A 115 -27.38 -10.73 7.81
CA ASP A 115 -28.38 -11.29 8.71
C ASP A 115 -28.16 -12.74 9.18
N ALA A 116 -27.33 -12.90 10.21
CA ALA A 116 -27.29 -14.09 11.06
C ALA A 116 -28.56 -14.23 11.94
N ARG A 117 -29.74 -13.82 11.43
CA ARG A 117 -31.03 -13.85 12.16
C ARG A 117 -32.15 -14.64 11.47
N GLN A 118 -31.87 -15.46 10.46
CA GLN A 118 -32.92 -16.33 9.88
C GLN A 118 -32.70 -17.83 10.01
N HIS A 119 -31.63 -18.29 10.67
CA HIS A 119 -31.42 -19.74 10.87
C HIS A 119 -31.80 -20.28 12.26
N LYS A 120 -32.31 -19.44 13.18
CA LYS A 120 -32.64 -19.89 14.56
C LYS A 120 -34.12 -20.24 14.80
N GLU A 121 -34.99 -20.11 13.79
CA GLU A 121 -36.43 -20.42 13.94
C GLU A 121 -36.87 -21.76 13.31
N ARG A 122 -35.94 -22.57 12.77
CA ARG A 122 -36.28 -23.92 12.24
C ARG A 122 -35.88 -25.10 13.13
N GLU A 123 -35.29 -24.86 14.30
CA GLU A 123 -34.87 -25.94 15.21
C GLU A 123 -35.59 -25.96 16.58
N GLN A 124 -36.69 -25.20 16.73
CA GLN A 124 -37.55 -25.27 17.95
C GLN A 124 -39.02 -25.58 17.66
N GLY A 125 -39.28 -26.28 16.55
CA GLY A 125 -40.61 -26.76 16.19
C GLY A 125 -40.53 -28.16 15.58
N GLY A 126 -40.24 -29.15 16.42
CA GLY A 126 -40.21 -30.58 16.08
C GLY A 126 -40.20 -31.41 17.33
#